data_AF-A0A9C7SIF8-F1
#
_entry.id   AF-A0A9C7SIF8-F1
#
_cell.length_a   1.000
_cell.length_b   1.000
_cell.length_c   1.000
_cell.angle_alpha   90.00
_cell.angle_beta   90.00
_cell.angle_gamma   90.00
#
_symmetry.space_group_name_H-M   'P 1'
#
loop_
_entity.id
_entity.type
_entity.pdbx_description
1 polymer ?
#
loop_
_entity_poly.entity_id
_entity_poly.type
_entity_poly.pdbx_seq_one_letter_code
_entity_poly.pdbx_strand_id
1 'polypeptide(L)'
;ASHKIEGTTFRTIYVEAQRKRYKKLKSYLDEKCPAYIEHHALHGDYAVLQDDILSRCGNGFTFFFIDPKGWTDVGMPKLSKLLRRPNSEFFITFMYDPLNRFLSKNKLREQVSQLLGDIDEKWIANLQSMEPKKREEEVVRRYRDQLVSTIGGTGANKPRSYHATVLNKDKNKTIYHMVYLTRHPKGILEFSRISEKVEIIQRRVRYERREKCTGQMNLIPIEDSDLRDQFAADIEDVKQFWMDRLSSKPTSYNEADLADWLEQTGWLENDFQLAFKELQKEKQVENVSDTSNRRKKWFVHFNKSERLRRCV
;
A
#
# COMPACT_ATOMS: atom_id res chain seq x y z
N ALA A 1 15.74 8.38 22.48
CA ALA A 1 15.90 8.96 21.14
C ALA A 1 17.39 9.12 20.84
N SER A 2 18.04 8.13 20.24
CA SER A 2 19.42 8.28 19.72
C SER A 2 19.73 7.16 18.74
N HIS A 3 19.21 7.28 17.53
CA HIS A 3 19.80 6.61 16.36
C HIS A 3 20.26 7.75 15.46
N LYS A 4 21.29 8.49 15.89
CA LYS A 4 22.01 9.39 15.00
C LYS A 4 22.81 8.49 14.06
N ILE A 5 22.41 8.44 12.80
CA ILE A 5 23.24 7.89 11.75
C ILE A 5 24.27 8.98 11.45
N GLU A 6 25.49 8.82 11.94
CA GLU A 6 26.58 9.78 11.72
C GLU A 6 26.80 10.00 10.21
N GLY A 7 27.00 11.25 9.81
CA GLY A 7 27.19 11.63 8.40
C GLY A 7 25.92 11.77 7.55
N THR A 8 24.72 11.65 8.12
CA THR A 8 23.46 11.85 7.38
C THR A 8 22.77 13.17 7.75
N THR A 9 22.49 14.02 6.77
CA THR A 9 21.68 15.24 6.94
C THR A 9 20.21 14.93 6.66
N PHE A 10 19.33 15.24 7.62
CA PHE A 10 17.89 15.12 7.42
C PHE A 10 17.30 16.44 6.98
N ARG A 11 16.47 16.40 5.94
CA ARG A 11 15.72 17.56 5.45
C ARG A 11 14.24 17.26 5.41
N THR A 12 13.44 18.22 5.85
CA THR A 12 11.97 18.16 5.81
C THR A 12 11.45 19.36 5.03
N ILE A 13 10.53 19.10 4.11
CA ILE A 13 9.90 20.13 3.28
C ILE A 13 8.39 19.98 3.47
N TYR A 14 7.78 21.04 3.98
CA TYR A 14 6.35 21.11 4.19
C TYR A 14 5.73 22.12 3.23
N VAL A 15 4.61 21.76 2.62
CA VAL A 15 3.90 22.60 1.65
C VAL A 15 2.46 22.80 2.14
N GLU A 16 2.05 24.06 2.31
CA GLU A 16 0.68 24.40 2.72
C GLU A 16 0.16 25.59 1.92
N ALA A 17 -0.94 25.39 1.21
CA ALA A 17 -1.55 26.40 0.34
C ALA A 17 -2.33 27.46 1.13
N GLN A 18 -2.89 27.11 2.29
CA GLN A 18 -3.72 28.01 3.06
C GLN A 18 -2.87 28.91 3.96
N ARG A 19 -2.85 30.20 3.66
CA ARG A 19 -2.04 31.22 4.35
C ARG A 19 -2.05 31.18 5.88
N LYS A 20 -3.20 30.98 6.53
CA LYS A 20 -3.28 30.95 8.01
C LYS A 20 -2.65 29.68 8.58
N ARG A 21 -2.89 28.52 7.96
CA ARG A 21 -2.27 27.24 8.33
C ARG A 21 -0.77 27.26 8.08
N TYR A 22 -0.35 27.81 6.95
CA TYR A 22 1.07 28.00 6.62
C TYR A 22 1.80 28.80 7.70
N LYS A 23 1.24 29.95 8.12
CA LYS A 23 1.84 30.76 9.18
C LYS A 23 2.02 29.98 10.48
N LYS A 24 1.00 29.21 10.90
CA LYS A 24 1.07 28.35 12.08
C LYS A 24 2.14 27.27 11.93
N LEU A 25 2.19 26.61 10.78
CA LEU A 25 3.18 25.58 10.46
C LEU A 25 4.60 26.14 10.51
N LYS A 26 4.84 27.28 9.87
CA LYS A 26 6.15 27.95 9.88
C LYS A 26 6.57 28.29 11.31
N SER A 27 5.71 28.95 12.09
CA SER A 27 6.02 29.27 13.49
C SER A 27 6.31 28.03 14.33
N TYR A 28 5.55 26.94 14.14
CA TYR A 28 5.81 25.68 14.84
C TYR A 28 7.18 25.09 14.49
N LEU A 29 7.54 25.07 13.21
CA LEU A 29 8.83 24.53 12.77
C LEU A 29 9.99 25.38 13.28
N ASP A 30 9.86 26.71 13.24
CA ASP A 30 10.89 27.63 13.73
C ASP A 30 11.12 27.48 15.26
N GLU A 31 10.09 27.09 16.03
CA GLU A 31 10.18 26.94 17.49
C GLU A 31 10.55 25.52 17.93
N LYS A 32 10.05 24.49 17.25
CA LYS A 32 10.09 23.09 17.72
C LYS A 32 10.97 22.16 16.90
N CYS A 33 11.42 22.56 15.71
CA CYS A 33 12.23 21.66 14.88
C CYS A 33 13.63 21.48 15.50
N PRO A 34 14.10 20.24 15.69
CA PRO A 34 15.45 20.00 16.21
C PRO A 34 16.52 20.56 15.27
N ALA A 35 17.55 21.20 15.82
CA ALA A 35 18.60 21.89 15.05
C ALA A 35 19.39 21.02 14.05
N TYR A 36 19.34 19.69 14.20
CA TYR A 36 20.00 18.75 13.29
C TYR A 36 19.13 18.35 12.07
N ILE A 37 17.89 18.84 11.99
CA ILE A 37 16.99 18.66 10.86
C ILE A 37 16.86 19.99 10.14
N GLU A 38 17.22 20.03 8.86
CA GLU A 38 16.96 21.18 8.02
C GLU A 38 15.46 21.19 7.66
N HIS A 39 14.75 22.28 7.97
CA HIS A 39 13.31 22.38 7.69
C HIS A 39 12.98 23.54 6.73
N HIS A 40 12.03 23.29 5.85
CA HIS A 40 11.50 24.28 4.91
C HIS A 40 9.97 24.29 4.97
N ALA A 41 9.39 25.49 5.08
CA ALA A 41 7.95 25.70 4.94
C ALA A 41 7.68 26.51 3.66
N LEU A 42 7.01 25.90 2.69
CA LEU A 42 6.61 26.52 1.42
C LEU A 42 5.12 26.86 1.44
N HIS A 43 4.78 28.09 1.02
CA HIS A 43 3.40 28.57 0.95
C HIS A 43 2.89 28.51 -0.49
N GLY A 44 1.92 27.64 -0.76
CA GLY A 44 1.31 27.51 -2.09
C GLY A 44 0.76 26.12 -2.36
N ASP A 45 0.22 25.94 -3.57
CA ASP A 45 -0.16 24.62 -4.07
C ASP A 45 1.10 23.83 -4.44
N TYR A 46 1.23 22.61 -3.93
CA TYR A 46 2.37 21.75 -4.20
C TYR A 46 2.52 21.46 -5.70
N ALA A 47 1.41 21.42 -6.45
CA ALA A 47 1.43 21.18 -7.89
C ALA A 47 2.14 22.31 -8.65
N VAL A 48 2.06 23.55 -8.14
CA VAL A 48 2.77 24.72 -8.69
C VAL A 48 4.21 24.76 -8.19
N LEU A 49 4.46 24.34 -6.95
CA LEU A 49 5.76 24.41 -6.29
C LEU A 49 6.69 23.23 -6.57
N GLN A 50 6.37 22.36 -7.55
CA GLN A 50 7.13 21.14 -7.80
C GLN A 50 8.62 21.41 -8.10
N ASP A 51 8.95 22.48 -8.81
CA ASP A 51 10.35 22.86 -9.06
C ASP A 51 11.11 23.21 -7.77
N ASP A 52 10.52 24.04 -6.92
CA ASP A 52 11.10 24.44 -5.65
C ASP A 52 11.26 23.24 -4.71
N ILE A 53 10.26 22.35 -4.67
CA ILE A 53 10.29 21.12 -3.89
C ILE A 53 11.45 20.25 -4.37
N LEU A 54 11.53 19.97 -5.68
CA LEU A 54 12.54 19.08 -6.25
C LEU A 54 13.96 19.63 -6.10
N SER A 55 14.14 20.94 -6.30
CA SER A 55 15.41 21.62 -6.06
C SER A 55 15.89 21.42 -4.61
N ARG A 56 14.98 21.58 -3.64
CA ARG A 56 15.27 21.37 -2.22
C ARG A 56 15.46 19.89 -1.86
N CYS A 57 14.88 18.94 -2.58
CA CYS A 57 15.17 17.52 -2.38
C CYS A 57 16.60 17.15 -2.79
N GLY A 58 17.15 17.83 -3.82
CA GLY A 58 18.49 17.56 -4.34
C GLY A 58 18.64 16.12 -4.86
N ASN A 59 19.75 15.44 -4.53
CA ASN A 59 20.01 14.06 -4.96
C ASN A 59 19.79 13.00 -3.88
N GLY A 60 19.48 13.43 -2.64
CA GLY A 60 19.26 12.52 -1.52
C GLY A 60 17.99 11.69 -1.68
N PHE A 61 17.92 10.54 -1.02
CA PHE A 61 16.70 9.76 -0.93
C PHE A 61 15.54 10.63 -0.41
N THR A 62 14.36 10.54 -1.03
CA THR A 62 13.21 11.37 -0.67
C THR A 62 11.96 10.52 -0.46
N PHE A 63 11.36 10.63 0.72
CA PHE A 63 10.06 10.05 1.02
C PHE A 63 8.99 11.15 0.92
N PHE A 64 8.06 11.02 -0.02
CA PHE A 64 6.96 11.95 -0.21
C PHE A 64 5.69 11.44 0.50
N PHE A 65 5.14 12.26 1.39
CA PHE A 65 3.81 12.04 1.94
C PHE A 65 2.82 13.03 1.33
N ILE A 66 1.84 12.53 0.59
CA ILE A 66 0.89 13.34 -0.18
C ILE A 66 -0.52 13.07 0.35
N ASP A 67 -1.06 14.02 1.10
CA ASP A 67 -2.40 13.95 1.69
C ASP A 67 -3.28 15.07 1.09
N PRO A 68 -4.08 14.76 0.05
CA PRO A 68 -4.86 15.77 -0.65
C PRO A 68 -6.13 16.17 0.11
N LYS A 69 -6.69 17.32 -0.27
CA LYS A 69 -8.04 17.71 0.17
C LYS A 69 -9.15 17.12 -0.71
N GLY A 70 -8.85 16.87 -1.98
CA GLY A 70 -9.76 16.36 -3.00
C GLY A 70 -9.15 15.19 -3.79
N TRP A 71 -9.99 14.31 -4.34
CA TRP A 71 -9.51 13.20 -5.18
C TRP A 71 -8.82 13.71 -6.46
N THR A 72 -9.18 14.90 -6.95
CA THR A 72 -8.56 15.56 -8.11
C THR A 72 -7.15 16.07 -7.84
N ASP A 73 -6.75 16.22 -6.58
CA ASP A 73 -5.43 16.74 -6.26
C ASP A 73 -4.34 15.73 -6.57
N VAL A 74 -4.63 14.42 -6.52
CA VAL A 74 -3.65 13.36 -6.78
C VAL A 74 -3.73 12.77 -8.19
N GLY A 75 -4.19 13.56 -9.16
CA GLY A 75 -4.15 13.21 -10.58
C GLY A 75 -2.74 13.26 -11.18
N MET A 76 -2.51 12.48 -12.25
CA MET A 76 -1.20 12.34 -12.89
C MET A 76 -0.58 13.69 -13.32
N PRO A 77 -1.33 14.69 -13.84
CA PRO A 77 -0.74 15.99 -14.15
C PRO A 77 -0.06 16.67 -12.94
N LYS A 78 -0.65 16.54 -11.75
CA LYS A 78 -0.15 17.13 -10.50
C LYS A 78 0.97 16.30 -9.85
N LEU A 79 1.07 15.01 -10.16
CA LEU A 79 2.04 14.10 -9.54
C LEU A 79 3.25 13.80 -10.42
N SER A 80 3.11 13.86 -11.75
CA SER A 80 4.05 13.23 -12.68
C SER A 80 5.50 13.70 -12.54
N LYS A 81 5.72 14.99 -12.24
CA LYS A 81 7.08 15.52 -12.08
C LYS A 81 7.73 15.05 -10.78
N LEU A 82 6.96 14.92 -9.70
CA LEU A 82 7.43 14.29 -8.46
C LEU A 82 7.70 12.80 -8.67
N LEU A 83 6.77 12.05 -9.28
CA LEU A 83 6.88 10.60 -9.49
C LEU A 83 8.08 10.20 -10.34
N ARG A 84 8.46 11.01 -11.33
CA ARG A 84 9.65 10.78 -12.17
C ARG A 84 10.98 10.99 -11.42
N ARG A 85 10.96 11.51 -10.19
CA ARG A 85 12.16 11.68 -9.39
C ARG A 85 12.80 10.30 -9.08
N PRO A 86 14.12 10.14 -9.28
CA PRO A 86 14.83 8.93 -8.86
C PRO A 86 14.94 8.86 -7.33
N ASN A 87 15.30 7.69 -6.79
CA ASN A 87 15.58 7.49 -5.36
C ASN A 87 14.47 8.03 -4.43
N SER A 88 13.22 7.84 -4.82
CA SER A 88 12.07 8.37 -4.11
C SER A 88 11.04 7.28 -3.84
N GLU A 89 10.39 7.41 -2.69
CA GLU A 89 9.23 6.63 -2.28
C GLU A 89 8.05 7.57 -2.04
N PHE A 90 6.84 7.05 -2.24
CA PHE A 90 5.63 7.86 -2.12
C PHE A 90 4.61 7.16 -1.26
N PHE A 91 3.94 7.94 -0.43
CA PHE A 91 2.79 7.51 0.33
C PHE A 91 1.66 8.50 0.11
N ILE A 92 0.64 8.06 -0.63
CA ILE A 92 -0.39 8.92 -1.22
C ILE A 92 -1.76 8.49 -0.68
N THR A 93 -2.49 9.42 -0.08
CA THR A 93 -3.90 9.19 0.29
C THR A 93 -4.78 9.32 -0.96
N PHE A 94 -5.37 8.20 -1.39
CA PHE A 94 -6.30 8.11 -2.52
C PHE A 94 -7.75 8.08 -2.04
N MET A 95 -8.45 9.19 -2.19
CA MET A 95 -9.81 9.36 -1.68
C MET A 95 -10.89 8.69 -2.55
N TYR A 96 -11.10 7.39 -2.29
CA TYR A 96 -12.03 6.56 -3.04
C TYR A 96 -13.51 6.94 -2.87
N ASP A 97 -14.01 7.20 -1.66
CA ASP A 97 -15.46 7.46 -1.47
C ASP A 97 -15.96 8.66 -2.29
N PRO A 98 -15.29 9.83 -2.26
CA PRO A 98 -15.65 10.94 -3.13
C PRO A 98 -15.58 10.55 -4.60
N LEU A 99 -14.46 9.95 -5.07
CA LEU A 99 -14.27 9.57 -6.47
C LEU A 99 -15.38 8.65 -6.98
N ASN A 100 -15.73 7.62 -6.21
CA ASN A 100 -16.73 6.61 -6.58
C ASN A 100 -18.10 7.23 -6.93
N ARG A 101 -18.47 8.34 -6.27
CA ARG A 101 -19.71 9.09 -6.55
C ARG A 101 -19.67 9.89 -7.86
N PHE A 102 -18.49 10.10 -8.42
CA PHE A 102 -18.27 10.92 -9.61
C PHE A 102 -17.88 10.10 -10.84
N LEU A 103 -17.56 8.80 -10.69
CA LEU A 103 -17.16 7.91 -11.79
C LEU A 103 -18.16 7.88 -12.96
N SER A 104 -19.46 7.94 -12.68
CA SER A 104 -20.52 7.91 -13.70
C SER A 104 -20.93 9.28 -14.24
N LYS A 105 -20.29 10.37 -13.79
CA LYS A 105 -20.67 11.74 -14.20
C LYS A 105 -19.81 12.21 -15.36
N ASN A 106 -20.43 12.33 -16.54
CA ASN A 106 -19.75 12.81 -17.76
C ASN A 106 -19.02 14.15 -17.59
N LYS A 107 -19.54 15.07 -16.78
CA LYS A 107 -18.93 16.38 -16.52
C LYS A 107 -17.55 16.31 -15.85
N LEU A 108 -17.21 15.18 -15.21
CA LEU A 108 -15.93 14.99 -14.51
C LEU A 108 -15.05 13.93 -15.17
N ARG A 109 -15.39 13.52 -16.39
CA ARG A 109 -14.71 12.44 -17.10
C ARG A 109 -13.24 12.72 -17.31
N GLU A 110 -12.89 13.95 -17.69
CA GLU A 110 -11.49 14.36 -17.86
C GLU A 110 -10.69 14.22 -16.57
N GLN A 111 -11.22 14.69 -15.43
CA GLN A 111 -10.55 14.59 -14.14
C GLN A 111 -10.39 13.13 -13.71
N VAL A 112 -11.39 12.28 -13.96
CA VAL A 112 -11.27 10.84 -13.69
C VAL A 112 -10.22 10.21 -14.60
N SER A 113 -10.16 10.56 -15.88
CA SER A 113 -9.10 10.10 -16.81
C SER A 113 -7.72 10.54 -16.36
N GLN A 114 -7.56 11.74 -15.80
CA GLN A 114 -6.28 12.21 -15.26
C GLN A 114 -5.78 11.36 -14.08
N LEU A 115 -6.64 10.59 -13.41
CA LEU A 115 -6.26 9.67 -12.34
C LEU A 115 -6.09 8.24 -12.82
N LEU A 116 -7.07 7.76 -13.59
CA LEU A 116 -7.20 6.34 -13.94
C LEU A 116 -6.66 6.04 -15.35
N GLY A 117 -6.22 7.05 -16.09
CA GLY A 117 -5.91 6.95 -17.52
C GLY A 117 -7.18 6.88 -18.38
N ASP A 118 -7.02 6.56 -19.67
CA ASP A 118 -8.09 6.70 -20.67
C ASP A 118 -9.31 5.81 -20.39
N ILE A 119 -10.38 6.39 -19.84
CA ILE A 119 -11.64 5.69 -19.54
C ILE A 119 -12.68 5.89 -20.64
N ASP A 120 -13.11 4.79 -21.24
CA ASP A 120 -14.21 4.76 -22.21
C ASP A 120 -15.56 4.45 -21.54
N GLU A 121 -16.66 4.59 -22.29
CA GLU A 121 -18.01 4.35 -21.75
C GLU A 121 -18.25 2.88 -21.43
N LYS A 122 -17.62 1.99 -22.21
CA LYS A 122 -17.67 0.55 -21.99
C LYS A 122 -17.05 0.16 -20.66
N TRP A 123 -15.90 0.72 -20.31
CA TRP A 123 -15.24 0.47 -19.04
C TRP A 123 -16.10 0.99 -17.87
N ILE A 124 -16.67 2.19 -17.98
CA ILE A 124 -17.58 2.72 -16.94
C ILE A 124 -18.81 1.81 -16.79
N ALA A 125 -19.42 1.38 -17.88
CA ALA A 125 -20.59 0.49 -17.84
C ALA A 125 -20.26 -0.86 -17.18
N ASN A 126 -19.13 -1.48 -17.56
CA ASN A 126 -18.63 -2.70 -16.92
C ASN A 126 -18.35 -2.49 -15.43
N LEU A 127 -17.77 -1.34 -15.07
CA LEU A 127 -17.47 -1.00 -13.69
C LEU A 127 -18.74 -0.85 -12.85
N GLN A 128 -19.83 -0.33 -13.42
CA GLN A 128 -21.12 -0.22 -12.73
C GLN A 128 -21.83 -1.56 -12.56
N SER A 129 -21.61 -2.54 -13.44
CA SER A 129 -22.18 -3.90 -13.28
C SER A 129 -21.41 -4.77 -12.29
N MET A 130 -20.19 -4.38 -11.89
CA MET A 130 -19.43 -5.10 -10.87
C MET A 130 -20.01 -4.92 -9.47
N GLU A 131 -19.84 -5.95 -8.66
CA GLU A 131 -20.03 -5.89 -7.20
C GLU A 131 -19.20 -4.77 -6.57
N PRO A 132 -19.68 -4.09 -5.50
CA PRO A 132 -19.01 -2.93 -4.92
C PRO A 132 -17.53 -3.16 -4.55
N LYS A 133 -17.19 -4.35 -4.02
CA LYS A 133 -15.81 -4.70 -3.67
C LYS A 133 -14.91 -4.82 -4.91
N LYS A 134 -15.36 -5.55 -5.93
CA LYS A 134 -14.63 -5.71 -7.20
C LYS A 134 -14.47 -4.39 -7.93
N ARG A 135 -15.48 -3.52 -7.83
CA ARG A 135 -15.44 -2.16 -8.37
C ARG A 135 -14.33 -1.32 -7.70
N GLU A 136 -14.26 -1.36 -6.38
CA GLU A 136 -13.21 -0.68 -5.60
C GLU A 136 -11.83 -1.19 -5.99
N GLU A 137 -11.65 -2.51 -6.01
CA GLU A 137 -10.41 -3.17 -6.41
C GLU A 137 -9.95 -2.74 -7.80
N GLU A 138 -10.84 -2.73 -8.80
CA GLU A 138 -10.51 -2.31 -10.17
C GLU A 138 -10.12 -0.82 -10.27
N VAL A 139 -10.82 0.07 -9.56
CA VAL A 139 -10.49 1.50 -9.53
C VAL A 139 -9.12 1.73 -8.89
N VAL A 140 -8.84 1.08 -7.76
CA VAL A 140 -7.58 1.21 -7.05
C VAL A 140 -6.43 0.60 -7.85
N ARG A 141 -6.64 -0.58 -8.44
CA ARG A 141 -5.68 -1.24 -9.34
C ARG A 141 -5.30 -0.30 -10.48
N ARG A 142 -6.30 0.28 -11.15
CA ARG A 142 -6.09 1.19 -12.27
C ARG A 142 -5.34 2.47 -11.85
N TYR A 143 -5.63 3.03 -10.68
CA TYR A 143 -4.88 4.16 -10.14
C TYR A 143 -3.40 3.80 -9.86
N ARG A 144 -3.16 2.65 -9.23
CA ARG A 144 -1.81 2.12 -8.97
C ARG A 144 -1.03 1.90 -10.26
N ASP A 145 -1.67 1.33 -11.29
CA ASP A 145 -1.05 1.12 -12.59
C ASP A 145 -0.60 2.43 -13.24
N GLN A 146 -1.42 3.50 -13.15
CA GLN A 146 -1.04 4.82 -13.65
C GLN A 146 0.15 5.41 -12.90
N LEU A 147 0.19 5.26 -11.58
CA LEU A 147 1.31 5.70 -10.76
C LEU A 147 2.60 4.96 -11.15
N VAL A 148 2.56 3.63 -11.21
CA VAL A 148 3.69 2.76 -11.58
C VAL A 148 4.18 3.10 -13.00
N SER A 149 3.27 3.25 -13.95
CA SER A 149 3.57 3.65 -15.34
C SER A 149 4.25 5.02 -15.40
N THR A 150 3.75 6.00 -14.65
CA THR A 150 4.29 7.36 -14.63
C THR A 150 5.69 7.44 -14.01
N ILE A 151 5.96 6.62 -12.98
CA ILE A 151 7.30 6.51 -12.38
C ILE A 151 8.31 5.98 -13.41
N GLY A 152 7.90 4.96 -14.16
CA GLY A 152 8.73 4.29 -15.16
C GLY A 152 9.89 3.48 -14.53
N GLY A 153 10.40 2.53 -15.31
CA GLY A 153 11.51 1.66 -14.91
C GLY A 153 11.23 0.19 -15.21
N THR A 154 12.30 -0.57 -15.42
CA THR A 154 12.24 -2.01 -15.74
C THR A 154 13.31 -2.76 -14.94
N GLY A 155 13.20 -4.09 -14.92
CA GLY A 155 14.17 -4.97 -14.25
C GLY A 155 14.28 -4.68 -12.75
N ALA A 156 15.52 -4.56 -12.26
CA ALA A 156 15.81 -4.35 -10.84
C ALA A 156 15.29 -3.01 -10.28
N ASN A 157 15.00 -2.03 -11.15
CA ASN A 157 14.49 -0.71 -10.77
C ASN A 157 12.99 -0.55 -11.10
N LYS A 158 12.27 -1.66 -11.30
CA LYS A 158 10.84 -1.68 -11.56
C LYS A 158 10.09 -0.98 -10.41
N PRO A 159 9.25 0.03 -10.71
CA PRO A 159 8.37 0.60 -9.70
C PRO A 159 7.38 -0.43 -9.20
N ARG A 160 7.15 -0.41 -7.89
CA ARG A 160 6.28 -1.30 -7.15
C ARG A 160 5.22 -0.49 -6.42
N SER A 161 4.05 -1.08 -6.25
CA SER A 161 2.94 -0.42 -5.55
C SER A 161 2.19 -1.38 -4.65
N TYR A 162 1.89 -0.94 -3.43
CA TYR A 162 0.94 -1.62 -2.55
C TYR A 162 -0.06 -0.61 -2.01
N HIS A 163 -1.14 -1.07 -1.40
CA HIS A 163 -2.10 -0.18 -0.77
C HIS A 163 -2.70 -0.79 0.49
N ALA A 164 -3.12 0.08 1.40
CA ALA A 164 -3.89 -0.28 2.58
C ALA A 164 -5.25 0.43 2.53
N THR A 165 -6.31 -0.25 2.94
CA THR A 165 -7.66 0.31 2.94
C THR A 165 -7.97 0.95 4.30
N VAL A 166 -8.54 2.17 4.27
CA VAL A 166 -9.01 2.84 5.49
C VAL A 166 -10.53 2.95 5.45
N LEU A 167 -11.15 2.30 6.44
CA LEU A 167 -12.59 2.19 6.54
C LEU A 167 -13.17 3.32 7.38
N ASN A 168 -14.45 3.59 7.14
CA ASN A 168 -15.21 4.46 8.00
C ASN A 168 -15.38 3.81 9.38
N LYS A 169 -15.12 4.60 10.43
CA LYS A 169 -15.19 4.15 11.82
C LYS A 169 -16.59 3.66 12.23
N ASP A 170 -17.65 4.17 11.60
CA ASP A 170 -19.04 3.87 11.95
C ASP A 170 -19.77 3.07 10.84
N LYS A 171 -19.34 3.20 9.57
CA LYS A 171 -19.95 2.53 8.42
C LYS A 171 -19.03 1.47 7.83
N ASN A 172 -19.56 0.38 7.29
CA ASN A 172 -18.76 -0.59 6.53
C ASN A 172 -18.49 -0.10 5.11
N LYS A 173 -17.78 1.02 5.02
CA LYS A 173 -17.51 1.73 3.77
C LYS A 173 -16.10 2.27 3.76
N THR A 174 -15.36 2.04 2.68
CA THR A 174 -14.04 2.61 2.45
C THR A 174 -14.12 4.12 2.33
N ILE A 175 -13.24 4.84 3.02
CA ILE A 175 -13.09 6.29 2.85
C ILE A 175 -12.01 6.56 1.80
N TYR A 176 -10.82 6.02 2.03
CA TYR A 176 -9.66 6.19 1.18
C TYR A 176 -8.74 4.97 1.24
N HIS A 177 -7.87 4.84 0.24
CA HIS A 177 -6.74 3.91 0.27
C HIS A 177 -5.46 4.70 0.47
N MET A 178 -4.55 4.15 1.26
CA MET A 178 -3.20 4.68 1.36
C MET A 178 -2.32 3.90 0.39
N VAL A 179 -1.93 4.54 -0.70
CA VAL A 179 -1.15 3.93 -1.78
C VAL A 179 0.33 4.20 -1.52
N TYR A 180 1.11 3.13 -1.45
CA TYR A 180 2.54 3.17 -1.27
C TYR A 180 3.25 2.83 -2.58
N LEU A 181 4.29 3.59 -2.93
CA LEU A 181 5.13 3.39 -4.11
C LEU A 181 6.59 3.31 -3.70
N THR A 182 7.29 2.30 -4.19
CA THR A 182 8.72 2.09 -3.96
C THR A 182 9.37 1.48 -5.20
N ARG A 183 10.70 1.44 -5.24
CA ARG A 183 11.47 0.67 -6.23
C ARG A 183 12.17 -0.54 -5.61
N HIS A 184 11.96 -0.77 -4.31
CA HIS A 184 12.62 -1.85 -3.58
C HIS A 184 11.59 -2.88 -3.06
N PRO A 185 11.76 -4.19 -3.30
CA PRO A 185 10.79 -5.22 -2.87
C PRO A 185 10.58 -5.21 -1.36
N LYS A 186 11.64 -5.03 -0.58
CA LYS A 186 11.56 -4.88 0.88
C LYS A 186 10.57 -3.80 1.34
N GLY A 187 10.43 -2.69 0.59
CA GLY A 187 9.45 -1.67 0.93
C GLY A 187 8.02 -2.21 0.89
N ILE A 188 7.69 -3.06 -0.08
CA ILE A 188 6.37 -3.72 -0.18
C ILE A 188 6.16 -4.69 0.98
N LEU A 189 7.16 -5.49 1.33
CA LEU A 189 7.07 -6.45 2.44
C LEU A 189 6.82 -5.72 3.77
N GLU A 190 7.60 -4.69 4.08
CA GLU A 190 7.44 -3.92 5.32
C GLU A 190 6.10 -3.19 5.34
N PHE A 191 5.69 -2.57 4.23
CA PHE A 191 4.41 -1.89 4.15
C PHE A 191 3.23 -2.86 4.31
N SER A 192 3.28 -4.04 3.68
CA SER A 192 2.25 -5.09 3.82
C SER A 192 2.12 -5.54 5.29
N ARG A 193 3.24 -5.82 5.97
CA ARG A 193 3.26 -6.21 7.40
C ARG A 193 2.70 -5.14 8.33
N ILE A 194 3.00 -3.86 8.06
CA ILE A 194 2.43 -2.75 8.82
C ILE A 194 0.93 -2.64 8.55
N SER A 195 0.52 -2.76 7.28
CA SER A 195 -0.89 -2.65 6.88
C SER A 195 -1.78 -3.72 7.51
N GLU A 196 -1.29 -4.96 7.63
CA GLU A 196 -1.96 -6.06 8.33
C GLU A 196 -2.26 -5.69 9.79
N LYS A 197 -1.24 -5.19 10.52
CA LYS A 197 -1.40 -4.79 11.92
C LYS A 197 -2.41 -3.64 12.07
N VAL A 198 -2.35 -2.67 11.16
CA VAL A 198 -3.27 -1.53 11.17
C VAL A 198 -4.70 -1.99 10.87
N GLU A 199 -4.92 -2.94 9.96
CA GLU A 199 -6.24 -3.51 9.66
C GLU A 199 -6.84 -4.22 10.89
N ILE A 200 -6.04 -5.00 11.61
CA ILE A 200 -6.48 -5.63 12.88
C ILE A 200 -6.94 -4.56 13.88
N ILE A 201 -6.14 -3.49 14.08
CA ILE A 201 -6.48 -2.38 14.97
C ILE A 201 -7.76 -1.69 14.51
N GLN A 202 -7.90 -1.41 13.21
CA GLN A 202 -9.09 -0.77 12.65
C GLN A 202 -10.35 -1.60 12.95
N ARG A 203 -10.30 -2.91 12.75
CA ARG A 203 -11.44 -3.80 13.01
C ARG A 203 -11.77 -3.88 14.49
N ARG A 204 -10.76 -3.97 15.37
CA ARG A 204 -10.96 -3.95 16.82
C ARG A 204 -11.68 -2.69 17.26
N VAL A 205 -11.20 -1.50 16.85
CA VAL A 205 -11.84 -0.22 17.19
C VAL A 205 -13.29 -0.16 16.71
N ARG A 206 -13.59 -0.73 15.54
CA ARG A 206 -14.95 -0.79 15.00
C ARG A 206 -15.83 -1.77 15.76
N TYR A 207 -15.29 -2.91 16.19
CA TYR A 207 -15.98 -3.87 17.04
C TYR A 207 -16.38 -3.22 18.37
N GLU A 208 -15.41 -2.63 19.08
CA GLU A 208 -15.64 -1.93 20.36
C GLU A 208 -16.65 -0.78 20.23
N ARG A 209 -16.63 -0.03 19.12
CA ARG A 209 -17.61 1.02 18.85
C ARG A 209 -19.02 0.45 18.65
N ARG A 210 -19.16 -0.67 17.95
CA ARG A 210 -20.48 -1.31 17.76
C ARG A 210 -21.04 -1.78 19.10
N GLU A 211 -20.24 -2.42 19.94
CA GLU A 211 -20.67 -2.87 21.28
C GLU A 211 -21.16 -1.69 22.14
N LYS A 212 -20.42 -0.57 22.13
CA LYS A 212 -20.83 0.66 22.83
C LYS A 212 -22.14 1.22 22.30
N CYS A 213 -22.38 1.15 20.99
CA CYS A 213 -23.63 1.64 20.38
C CYS A 213 -24.81 0.70 20.59
N THR A 214 -24.61 -0.62 20.62
CA THR A 214 -25.68 -1.62 20.79
C THR A 214 -26.04 -1.87 22.24
N GLY A 215 -25.16 -1.53 23.19
CA GLY A 215 -25.36 -1.80 24.62
C GLY A 215 -25.26 -3.29 24.99
N GLN A 216 -24.96 -4.16 24.03
CA GLN A 216 -24.68 -5.57 24.25
C GLN A 216 -23.17 -5.78 24.27
N MET A 217 -22.64 -6.09 25.45
CA MET A 217 -21.27 -6.59 25.59
C MET A 217 -21.21 -8.05 25.12
N ASN A 218 -20.25 -8.38 24.26
CA ASN A 218 -19.96 -9.77 23.94
C ASN A 218 -19.25 -10.43 25.13
N LEU A 219 -19.64 -11.65 25.45
CA LEU A 219 -19.08 -12.42 26.58
C LEU A 219 -17.69 -13.00 26.28
N ILE A 220 -17.28 -13.03 25.01
CA ILE A 220 -16.00 -13.57 24.55
C ILE A 220 -15.17 -12.41 23.99
N PRO A 221 -13.96 -12.14 24.53
CA PRO A 221 -13.04 -11.17 23.95
C PRO A 221 -12.65 -11.59 22.54
N ILE A 222 -12.72 -10.67 21.59
CA ILE A 222 -12.28 -10.95 20.22
C ILE A 222 -10.75 -11.00 20.15
N GLU A 223 -10.19 -12.09 19.63
CA GLU A 223 -8.75 -12.25 19.47
C GLU A 223 -8.27 -11.69 18.12
N ASP A 224 -6.98 -11.40 18.01
CA ASP A 224 -6.38 -10.91 16.75
C ASP A 224 -6.45 -11.94 15.62
N SER A 225 -6.47 -13.24 15.96
CA SER A 225 -6.71 -14.33 15.01
C SER A 225 -8.11 -14.24 14.40
N ASP A 226 -9.14 -14.04 15.24
CA ASP A 226 -10.53 -13.95 14.78
C ASP A 226 -10.73 -12.74 13.86
N LEU A 227 -10.06 -11.63 14.17
CA LEU A 227 -10.09 -10.43 13.32
C LEU A 227 -9.40 -10.67 11.99
N ARG A 228 -8.29 -11.40 11.98
CA ARG A 228 -7.51 -11.73 10.79
C ARG A 228 -8.30 -12.61 9.84
N ASP A 229 -8.96 -13.64 10.35
CA ASP A 229 -9.74 -14.59 9.53
C ASP A 229 -10.87 -13.89 8.75
N GLN A 230 -11.36 -12.74 9.23
CA GLN A 230 -12.38 -11.95 8.53
C GLN A 230 -11.87 -11.21 7.28
N PHE A 231 -10.56 -11.17 7.04
CA PHE A 231 -9.97 -10.57 5.84
C PHE A 231 -8.84 -11.41 5.23
N ALA A 232 -8.64 -12.63 5.72
CA ALA A 232 -7.74 -13.60 5.12
C ALA A 232 -8.21 -13.98 3.71
N ALA A 233 -7.24 -14.37 2.88
CA ALA A 233 -7.53 -14.94 1.58
C ALA A 233 -8.21 -16.31 1.72
N ASP A 234 -8.95 -16.73 0.69
CA ASP A 234 -9.42 -18.11 0.62
C ASP A 234 -8.21 -19.04 0.48
N ILE A 235 -8.10 -20.00 1.41
CA ILE A 235 -6.94 -20.88 1.46
C ILE A 235 -6.79 -21.71 0.19
N GLU A 236 -7.90 -22.13 -0.44
CA GLU A 236 -7.86 -22.96 -1.64
C GLU A 236 -7.39 -22.15 -2.86
N ASP A 237 -7.77 -20.87 -2.95
CA ASP A 237 -7.24 -19.96 -3.97
C ASP A 237 -5.72 -19.79 -3.83
N VAL A 238 -5.22 -19.64 -2.59
CA VAL A 238 -3.78 -19.49 -2.31
C VAL A 238 -3.02 -20.80 -2.56
N LYS A 239 -3.62 -21.96 -2.26
CA LYS A 239 -3.05 -23.26 -2.60
C LYS A 239 -2.92 -23.42 -4.10
N GLN A 240 -3.97 -23.13 -4.86
CA GLN A 240 -3.92 -23.19 -6.32
C GLN A 240 -2.85 -22.25 -6.89
N PHE A 241 -2.75 -21.02 -6.34
CA PHE A 241 -1.72 -20.06 -6.71
C PHE A 241 -0.29 -20.59 -6.52
N TRP A 242 -0.03 -21.32 -5.44
CA TRP A 242 1.24 -22.02 -5.22
C TRP A 242 1.47 -23.12 -6.26
N MET A 243 0.46 -23.95 -6.52
CA MET A 243 0.54 -25.10 -7.43
C MET A 243 0.77 -24.68 -8.90
N ASP A 244 0.27 -23.51 -9.29
CA ASP A 244 0.49 -22.91 -10.61
C ASP A 244 1.91 -22.36 -10.80
N ARG A 245 2.58 -21.97 -9.69
CA ARG A 245 3.93 -21.36 -9.73
C ARG A 245 5.06 -22.33 -9.45
N LEU A 246 4.82 -23.33 -8.62
CA LEU A 246 5.82 -24.31 -8.25
C LEU A 246 6.04 -25.29 -9.38
N SER A 247 7.31 -25.50 -9.75
CA SER A 247 7.69 -26.56 -10.67
C SER A 247 8.09 -27.83 -9.91
N SER A 248 8.17 -28.96 -10.62
CA SER A 248 8.69 -30.22 -10.06
C SER A 248 10.19 -30.14 -9.73
N LYS A 249 10.91 -29.17 -10.31
CA LYS A 249 12.34 -28.95 -10.05
C LYS A 249 12.51 -27.92 -8.91
N PRO A 250 13.45 -28.14 -7.98
CA PRO A 250 13.69 -27.19 -6.89
C PRO A 250 14.08 -25.80 -7.40
N THR A 251 13.18 -24.84 -7.22
CA THR A 251 13.30 -23.45 -7.71
C THR A 251 13.42 -22.50 -6.52
N SER A 252 14.31 -21.50 -6.61
CA SER A 252 14.54 -20.52 -5.54
C SER A 252 13.47 -19.43 -5.56
N TYR A 253 12.91 -19.11 -4.40
CA TYR A 253 11.98 -17.98 -4.22
C TYR A 253 12.50 -17.04 -3.14
N ASN A 254 12.49 -15.73 -3.42
CA ASN A 254 13.08 -14.69 -2.61
C ASN A 254 12.09 -13.55 -2.27
N GLU A 255 12.56 -12.50 -1.59
CA GLU A 255 11.72 -11.36 -1.19
C GLU A 255 11.11 -10.59 -2.38
N ALA A 256 11.77 -10.57 -3.54
CA ALA A 256 11.22 -9.96 -4.74
C ALA A 256 10.03 -10.76 -5.29
N ASP A 257 10.09 -12.09 -5.24
CA ASP A 257 8.97 -12.96 -5.63
C ASP A 257 7.77 -12.74 -4.71
N LEU A 258 8.01 -12.72 -3.40
CA LEU A 258 6.95 -12.42 -2.43
C LEU A 258 6.36 -11.03 -2.66
N ALA A 259 7.19 -10.01 -2.91
CA ALA A 259 6.70 -8.67 -3.22
C ALA A 259 5.79 -8.69 -4.46
N ASP A 260 6.20 -9.33 -5.56
CA ASP A 260 5.37 -9.43 -6.76
C ASP A 260 4.04 -10.14 -6.49
N TRP A 261 4.03 -11.16 -5.63
CA TRP A 261 2.79 -11.88 -5.26
C TRP A 261 1.86 -11.03 -4.40
N LEU A 262 2.40 -10.31 -3.41
CA LEU A 262 1.63 -9.37 -2.60
C LEU A 262 1.00 -8.30 -3.48
N GLU A 263 1.77 -7.72 -4.40
CA GLU A 263 1.29 -6.67 -5.31
C GLU A 263 0.18 -7.15 -6.25
N GLN A 264 0.31 -8.37 -6.76
CA GLN A 264 -0.62 -9.00 -7.70
C GLN A 264 -1.94 -9.41 -7.04
N THR A 265 -1.86 -10.01 -5.85
CA THR A 265 -3.01 -10.67 -5.22
C THR A 265 -3.69 -9.80 -4.18
N GLY A 266 -2.94 -8.91 -3.52
CA GLY A 266 -3.40 -8.21 -2.33
C GLY A 266 -3.49 -9.10 -1.08
N TRP A 267 -3.07 -10.36 -1.16
CA TRP A 267 -3.01 -11.26 -0.01
C TRP A 267 -1.86 -10.90 0.93
N LEU A 268 -1.82 -11.56 2.09
CA LEU A 268 -0.82 -11.36 3.11
C LEU A 268 0.27 -12.42 3.03
N GLU A 269 1.46 -12.10 3.55
CA GLU A 269 2.55 -13.07 3.68
C GLU A 269 2.09 -14.32 4.47
N ASN A 270 1.26 -14.10 5.49
CA ASN A 270 0.70 -15.18 6.31
C ASN A 270 -0.20 -16.14 5.52
N ASP A 271 -0.96 -15.64 4.55
CA ASP A 271 -1.85 -16.47 3.72
C ASP A 271 -1.01 -17.47 2.91
N PHE A 272 0.08 -16.99 2.30
CA PHE A 272 1.02 -17.85 1.58
C PHE A 272 1.68 -18.90 2.49
N GLN A 273 2.03 -18.53 3.73
CA GLN A 273 2.64 -19.46 4.70
C GLN A 273 1.66 -20.56 5.13
N LEU A 274 0.40 -20.19 5.38
CA LEU A 274 -0.65 -21.13 5.77
C LEU A 274 -0.99 -22.10 4.65
N ALA A 275 -1.18 -21.60 3.43
CA ALA A 275 -1.44 -22.46 2.27
C ALA A 275 -0.27 -23.41 1.99
N PHE A 276 0.97 -22.94 2.06
CA PHE A 276 2.15 -23.78 1.87
C PHE A 276 2.25 -24.88 2.94
N LYS A 277 1.94 -24.56 4.20
CA LYS A 277 1.88 -25.53 5.29
C LYS A 277 0.88 -26.67 5.00
N GLU A 278 -0.33 -26.33 4.57
CA GLU A 278 -1.36 -27.34 4.29
C GLU A 278 -0.96 -28.20 3.08
N LEU A 279 -0.44 -27.61 2.00
CA LEU A 279 0.09 -28.37 0.86
C LEU A 279 1.24 -29.31 1.25
N GLN A 280 2.10 -28.88 2.19
CA GLN A 280 3.21 -29.71 2.67
C GLN A 280 2.70 -30.90 3.51
N LYS A 281 1.66 -30.71 4.33
CA LYS A 281 0.99 -31.81 5.06
C LYS A 281 0.34 -32.80 4.10
N GLU A 282 -0.27 -32.29 3.03
CA GLU A 282 -0.86 -33.09 1.96
C GLU A 282 0.21 -33.75 1.06
N LYS A 283 1.50 -33.50 1.33
CA LYS A 283 2.66 -33.99 0.57
C LYS A 283 2.68 -33.55 -0.90
N GLN A 284 1.99 -32.47 -1.23
CA GLN A 284 1.95 -31.90 -2.60
C GLN A 284 3.12 -30.97 -2.89
N VAL A 285 3.77 -30.42 -1.86
CA VAL A 285 4.92 -29.52 -2.00
C VAL A 285 5.99 -29.84 -0.97
N GLU A 286 7.21 -29.39 -1.25
CA GLU A 286 8.35 -29.55 -0.36
C GLU A 286 9.25 -28.32 -0.41
N ASN A 287 9.72 -27.90 0.77
CA ASN A 287 10.82 -26.97 0.90
C ASN A 287 12.14 -27.75 1.04
N VAL A 288 12.88 -27.86 -0.06
CA VAL A 288 14.14 -28.63 -0.13
C VAL A 288 15.23 -28.00 0.73
N SER A 289 15.12 -26.70 1.03
CA SER A 289 16.04 -25.98 1.92
C SER A 289 15.73 -26.22 3.41
N ASP A 290 14.60 -26.84 3.77
CA ASP A 290 14.29 -27.20 5.16
C ASP A 290 14.81 -28.60 5.51
N THR A 291 16.06 -28.68 5.94
CA THR A 291 16.69 -29.93 6.37
C THR A 291 16.21 -30.43 7.75
N SER A 292 15.47 -29.59 8.49
CA SER A 292 15.14 -29.85 9.89
C SER A 292 13.72 -30.36 10.10
N ASN A 293 12.79 -30.08 9.16
CA ASN A 293 11.37 -30.41 9.22
C ASN A 293 10.67 -30.04 10.55
N ARG A 294 11.23 -29.08 11.31
CA ARG A 294 10.78 -28.69 12.65
C ARG A 294 10.13 -27.30 12.69
N ARG A 295 9.88 -26.69 11.53
CA ARG A 295 9.32 -25.34 11.44
C ARG A 295 7.86 -25.33 11.87
N LYS A 296 7.53 -24.43 12.81
CA LYS A 296 6.17 -24.35 13.40
C LYS A 296 5.35 -23.15 12.90
N LYS A 297 6.01 -22.08 12.47
CA LYS A 297 5.36 -20.78 12.16
C LYS A 297 5.62 -20.28 10.75
N TRP A 298 6.87 -20.33 10.31
CA TRP A 298 7.30 -19.89 8.98
C TRP A 298 7.81 -21.10 8.22
N PHE A 299 7.12 -21.49 7.15
CA PHE A 299 7.41 -22.66 6.33
C PHE A 299 8.34 -22.30 5.18
N VAL A 300 8.25 -21.06 4.68
CA VAL A 300 9.12 -20.51 3.63
C VAL A 300 9.79 -19.24 4.14
N HIS A 301 11.12 -19.16 4.04
CA HIS A 301 11.92 -17.97 4.36
C HIS A 301 12.41 -17.28 3.10
N PHE A 302 11.62 -16.32 2.59
CA PHE A 302 11.95 -15.56 1.38
C PHE A 302 13.25 -14.74 1.50
N ASN A 303 13.62 -14.32 2.71
CA ASN A 303 14.91 -13.63 2.95
C ASN A 303 16.14 -14.53 2.79
N LYS A 304 15.97 -15.85 2.77
CA LYS A 304 17.04 -16.84 2.58
C LYS A 304 17.07 -17.43 1.18
N SER A 305 16.19 -16.98 0.27
CA SER A 305 16.09 -17.50 -1.09
C SER A 305 15.92 -19.03 -1.11
N GLU A 306 14.91 -19.53 -0.39
CA GLU A 306 14.72 -20.96 -0.21
C GLU A 306 14.22 -21.66 -1.47
N ARG A 307 14.60 -22.94 -1.61
CA ARG A 307 14.29 -23.76 -2.78
C ARG A 307 13.06 -24.61 -2.53
N LEU A 308 12.02 -24.35 -3.30
CA LEU A 308 10.71 -25.00 -3.20
C LEU A 308 10.46 -25.87 -4.44
N ARG A 309 9.70 -26.95 -4.28
CA ARG A 309 9.22 -27.77 -5.40
C ARG A 309 7.81 -28.28 -5.15
N ARG A 310 7.12 -28.59 -6.26
CA ARG A 310 5.91 -29.40 -6.28
C ARG A 310 6.29 -30.88 -6.29
N CYS A 311 5.70 -31.66 -5.40
CA CYS A 311 5.78 -33.11 -5.39
C CYS A 311 4.78 -33.66 -6.41
N VAL A 312 5.19 -34.65 -7.20
CA VAL A 312 4.34 -35.34 -8.17
C VAL A 312 3.72 -36.56 -7.52
#